data_AF-A0A521A2B4-F1
#
_entry.id   AF-A0A521A2B4-F1
#
_cell.length_a   1.000
_cell.length_b   1.000
_cell.length_c   1.000
_cell.angle_alpha   90.00
_cell.angle_beta   90.00
_cell.angle_gamma   90.00
#
_symmetry.space_group_name_H-M   'P 1'
#
loop_
_entity.id
_entity.type
_entity.pdbx_description
1 polymer ?
#
loop_
_entity_poly.entity_id
_entity_poly.type
_entity_poly.pdbx_seq_one_letter_code
_entity_poly.pdbx_strand_id
1 'polypeptide(L)'
;MINKRLLIKNLLAHNDENSFYDKKRKIDISQREGKAKFLKHICALSNSNPNNNSYIVIGVEDEDNKIVGVDFFDDSKIQNLINAYLSNPPIVQYENIPFPHLQDDKVVGLVTIRSKSNNEVTSLRRNIWKYYGGAVFMREGSMSMPKVFDIEIKDLNSDIVTAIESHAQNNIEHTLDGVFDFMNKRQDFSPQYKVFREYFVVCWAGQRKEIGTVAFYSRVDIELINEQVRLFYSALDEVSIQFDEGSFKIIEYVNLGLHNQDKYFPLEKTIITFENNANYNLETSLLFEPPQY
;
A
#
# COMPACT_ATOMS: atom_id res chain seq x y z
N MET A 1 -3.94 15.09 -0.78
CA MET A 1 -3.91 13.95 -1.72
C MET A 1 -3.80 12.68 -0.88
N ILE A 2 -4.64 11.67 -1.13
CA ILE A 2 -4.63 10.42 -0.35
C ILE A 2 -3.46 9.54 -0.81
N ASN A 3 -2.63 9.10 0.12
CA ASN A 3 -1.61 8.08 -0.07
C ASN A 3 -2.30 6.71 -0.17
N LYS A 4 -2.35 6.16 -1.39
CA LYS A 4 -3.07 4.92 -1.69
C LYS A 4 -2.46 3.69 -1.01
N ARG A 5 -1.13 3.65 -0.85
CA ARG A 5 -0.46 2.56 -0.13
C ARG A 5 -0.85 2.57 1.35
N LEU A 6 -0.86 3.76 1.97
CA LEU A 6 -1.28 3.91 3.36
C LEU A 6 -2.77 3.60 3.53
N LEU A 7 -3.61 4.04 2.59
CA LEU A 7 -5.04 3.67 2.56
C LEU A 7 -5.22 2.15 2.55
N ILE A 8 -4.52 1.45 1.65
CA ILE A 8 -4.59 -0.02 1.56
C ILE A 8 -4.12 -0.67 2.86
N LYS A 9 -3.00 -0.21 3.46
CA LYS A 9 -2.52 -0.71 4.75
C LYS A 9 -3.57 -0.52 5.86
N ASN A 10 -4.20 0.66 5.93
CA ASN A 10 -5.25 0.95 6.91
C ASN A 10 -6.48 0.06 6.70
N LEU A 11 -6.94 -0.10 5.45
CA LEU A 11 -8.05 -1.01 5.11
C LEU A 11 -7.77 -2.46 5.52
N LEU A 12 -6.53 -2.93 5.29
CA LEU A 12 -6.11 -4.28 5.68
C LEU A 12 -5.97 -4.44 7.20
N ALA A 13 -5.50 -3.40 7.90
CA ALA A 13 -5.33 -3.42 9.35
C ALA A 13 -6.66 -3.48 10.11
N HIS A 14 -7.75 -2.99 9.52
CA HIS A 14 -9.05 -2.97 10.17
C HIS A 14 -9.73 -4.34 10.32
N ASN A 15 -9.13 -5.43 9.80
CA ASN A 15 -9.55 -6.85 9.88
C ASN A 15 -11.03 -7.18 9.58
N ASP A 16 -11.21 -8.25 8.81
CA ASP A 16 -12.45 -8.76 8.20
C ASP A 16 -13.14 -7.83 7.16
N GLU A 17 -13.54 -8.43 6.04
CA GLU A 17 -14.37 -7.76 5.03
C GLU A 17 -15.63 -7.19 5.70
N ASN A 18 -16.05 -6.01 5.26
CA ASN A 18 -17.17 -5.32 5.90
C ASN A 18 -18.09 -4.67 4.85
N SER A 19 -18.97 -3.80 5.33
CA SER A 19 -20.01 -3.18 4.52
C SER A 19 -19.47 -2.18 3.48
N PHE A 20 -18.26 -1.65 3.64
CA PHE A 20 -17.62 -0.68 2.72
C PHE A 20 -16.30 -1.19 2.11
N TYR A 21 -15.77 -2.30 2.59
CA TYR A 21 -14.47 -2.84 2.18
C TYR A 21 -14.52 -4.34 1.90
N ASP A 22 -13.89 -4.75 0.80
CA ASP A 22 -13.78 -6.14 0.35
C ASP A 22 -12.33 -6.42 -0.09
N LYS A 23 -11.84 -7.64 0.10
CA LYS A 23 -10.54 -8.07 -0.42
C LYS A 23 -10.68 -9.28 -1.31
N LYS A 24 -9.84 -9.37 -2.34
CA LYS A 24 -9.87 -10.48 -3.28
C LYS A 24 -8.45 -10.84 -3.68
N ARG A 25 -8.15 -12.13 -3.72
CA ARG A 25 -6.87 -12.60 -4.27
C ARG A 25 -6.69 -12.21 -5.74
N LYS A 26 -7.76 -12.31 -6.53
CA LYS A 26 -7.81 -11.90 -7.94
C LYS A 26 -9.24 -11.62 -8.38
N ILE A 27 -9.39 -10.83 -9.44
CA ILE A 27 -10.67 -10.66 -10.14
C ILE A 27 -10.53 -11.22 -11.54
N ASP A 28 -11.38 -12.18 -11.89
CA ASP A 28 -11.50 -12.67 -13.25
C ASP A 28 -12.71 -12.04 -13.93
N ILE A 29 -12.48 -11.01 -14.76
CA ILE A 29 -13.55 -10.46 -15.62
C ILE A 29 -13.48 -10.97 -17.05
N SER A 30 -12.74 -12.06 -17.32
CA SER A 30 -12.76 -12.72 -18.63
C SER A 30 -14.00 -13.62 -18.77
N GLN A 31 -14.35 -14.31 -17.68
CA GLN A 31 -15.46 -15.26 -17.64
C GLN A 31 -16.80 -14.60 -17.27
N ARG A 32 -17.90 -15.15 -17.78
CA ARG A 32 -19.26 -14.65 -17.50
C ARG A 32 -19.61 -14.67 -16.01
N GLU A 33 -19.19 -15.71 -15.30
CA GLU A 33 -19.40 -15.85 -13.86
C GLU A 33 -18.62 -14.78 -13.08
N GLY A 34 -17.34 -14.58 -13.39
CA GLY A 34 -16.51 -13.63 -12.68
C GLY A 34 -16.93 -12.18 -12.92
N LYS A 35 -17.33 -11.84 -14.15
CA LYS A 35 -18.03 -10.56 -14.46
C LYS A 35 -19.27 -10.36 -13.58
N ALA A 36 -20.10 -11.40 -13.47
CA ALA A 36 -21.33 -11.35 -12.68
C ALA A 36 -21.06 -11.14 -11.18
N LYS A 37 -20.06 -11.86 -10.62
CA LYS A 37 -19.64 -11.70 -9.22
C LYS A 37 -19.10 -10.29 -8.96
N PHE A 38 -18.24 -9.78 -9.85
CA PHE A 38 -17.69 -8.44 -9.71
C PHE A 38 -18.78 -7.36 -9.74
N LEU A 39 -19.67 -7.41 -10.73
CA LEU A 39 -20.81 -6.48 -10.83
C LEU A 39 -21.73 -6.54 -9.59
N LYS A 40 -21.96 -7.74 -9.04
CA LYS A 40 -22.69 -7.92 -7.79
C LYS A 40 -22.01 -7.17 -6.64
N HIS A 41 -20.69 -7.29 -6.48
CA HIS A 41 -19.96 -6.60 -5.42
C HIS A 41 -19.98 -5.07 -5.61
N ILE A 42 -19.78 -4.57 -6.83
CA ILE A 42 -19.86 -3.12 -7.12
C ILE A 42 -21.24 -2.56 -6.75
N CYS A 43 -22.30 -3.24 -7.18
CA CYS A 43 -23.68 -2.86 -6.88
C CYS A 43 -23.95 -2.86 -5.37
N ALA A 44 -23.55 -3.93 -4.67
CA ALA A 44 -23.74 -4.06 -3.22
C ALA A 44 -22.99 -3.00 -2.42
N LEU A 45 -21.72 -2.75 -2.75
CA LEU A 45 -20.89 -1.76 -2.05
C LEU A 45 -21.40 -0.35 -2.29
N SER A 46 -21.76 0.01 -3.53
CA SER A 46 -22.31 1.33 -3.82
C SER A 46 -23.63 1.60 -3.10
N ASN A 47 -24.55 0.64 -3.10
CA ASN A 47 -25.89 0.87 -2.54
C ASN A 47 -25.90 0.91 -1.01
N SER A 48 -24.93 0.24 -0.36
CA SER A 48 -24.77 0.28 1.11
C SER A 48 -23.95 1.46 1.62
N ASN A 49 -23.32 2.24 0.72
CA ASN A 49 -22.43 3.35 1.08
C ASN A 49 -22.77 4.58 0.23
N PRO A 50 -23.87 5.28 0.54
CA PRO A 50 -24.36 6.39 -0.27
C PRO A 50 -23.48 7.63 -0.21
N ASN A 51 -22.84 7.87 0.94
CA ASN A 51 -22.17 9.14 1.26
C ASN A 51 -20.65 9.01 1.43
N ASN A 52 -20.12 7.79 1.30
CA ASN A 52 -18.69 7.51 1.44
C ASN A 52 -18.17 6.64 0.30
N ASN A 53 -16.85 6.60 0.13
CA ASN A 53 -16.24 5.66 -0.81
C ASN A 53 -16.28 4.24 -0.23
N SER A 54 -16.36 3.26 -1.12
CA SER A 54 -16.14 1.85 -0.82
C SER A 54 -14.94 1.33 -1.59
N TYR A 55 -14.33 0.27 -1.07
CA TYR A 55 -13.04 -0.21 -1.54
C TYR A 55 -13.06 -1.71 -1.84
N ILE A 56 -12.43 -2.11 -2.94
CA ILE A 56 -12.03 -3.50 -3.17
C ILE A 56 -10.52 -3.51 -3.35
N VAL A 57 -9.81 -4.25 -2.49
CA VAL A 57 -8.36 -4.43 -2.60
C VAL A 57 -8.07 -5.79 -3.23
N ILE A 58 -7.27 -5.81 -4.29
CA ILE A 58 -7.03 -6.98 -5.13
C ILE A 58 -5.56 -7.36 -5.09
N GLY A 59 -5.28 -8.65 -4.94
CA GLY A 59 -3.92 -9.17 -4.76
C GLY A 59 -3.56 -9.39 -3.30
N VAL A 60 -4.57 -9.73 -2.48
CA VAL A 60 -4.42 -10.01 -1.05
C VAL A 60 -5.00 -11.39 -0.74
N GLU A 61 -4.29 -12.18 0.07
CA GLU A 61 -4.77 -13.49 0.53
C GLU A 61 -5.82 -13.37 1.66
N ASP A 62 -6.77 -14.29 1.65
CA ASP A 62 -7.94 -14.23 2.53
C ASP A 62 -7.57 -14.58 3.99
N GLU A 63 -6.59 -15.47 4.21
CA GLU A 63 -6.27 -16.03 5.54
C GLU A 63 -5.44 -15.09 6.43
N ASP A 64 -4.45 -14.39 5.87
CA ASP A 64 -3.44 -13.64 6.63
C ASP A 64 -3.27 -12.18 6.19
N ASN A 65 -4.16 -11.67 5.31
CA ASN A 65 -4.05 -10.35 4.68
C ASN A 65 -2.72 -10.13 3.93
N LYS A 66 -2.00 -11.20 3.56
CA LYS A 66 -0.73 -11.06 2.86
C LYS A 66 -0.93 -10.51 1.47
N ILE A 67 -0.18 -9.45 1.17
CA ILE A 67 -0.15 -8.83 -0.15
C ILE A 67 0.70 -9.72 -1.07
N VAL A 68 0.05 -10.35 -2.06
CA VAL A 68 0.68 -11.20 -3.08
C VAL A 68 0.76 -10.52 -4.45
N GLY A 69 -0.04 -9.47 -4.66
CA GLY A 69 -0.10 -8.73 -5.91
C GLY A 69 -0.85 -9.45 -7.03
N VAL A 70 -1.15 -8.69 -8.08
CA VAL A 70 -1.75 -9.14 -9.35
C VAL A 70 -1.01 -8.50 -10.52
N ASP A 71 -1.24 -9.04 -11.72
CA ASP A 71 -0.74 -8.41 -12.95
C ASP A 71 -1.41 -7.06 -13.17
N PHE A 72 -0.69 -6.18 -13.87
CA PHE A 72 -1.22 -4.90 -14.30
C PHE A 72 -2.55 -5.07 -15.05
N PHE A 73 -3.54 -4.26 -14.67
CA PHE A 73 -4.89 -4.34 -15.21
C PHE A 73 -5.34 -3.01 -15.81
N ASP A 74 -6.00 -3.07 -16.97
CA ASP A 74 -6.55 -1.90 -17.67
C ASP A 74 -7.94 -1.54 -17.16
N ASP A 75 -8.07 -0.39 -16.48
CA ASP A 75 -9.33 0.15 -15.94
C ASP A 75 -10.43 0.28 -17.01
N SER A 76 -10.08 0.49 -18.29
CA SER A 76 -11.06 0.63 -19.37
C SER A 76 -12.00 -0.58 -19.47
N LYS A 77 -11.50 -1.79 -19.13
CA LYS A 77 -12.29 -3.02 -19.13
C LYS A 77 -13.33 -3.02 -18.00
N ILE A 78 -13.00 -2.47 -16.84
CA ILE A 78 -13.93 -2.31 -15.71
C ILE A 78 -15.00 -1.29 -16.05
N GLN A 79 -14.62 -0.12 -16.59
CA GLN A 79 -15.56 0.91 -17.01
C GLN A 79 -16.57 0.39 -18.05
N ASN A 80 -16.07 -0.30 -19.08
CA ASN A 80 -16.91 -0.88 -20.13
C ASN A 80 -17.88 -1.93 -19.56
N LEU A 81 -17.42 -2.77 -18.63
CA LEU A 81 -18.26 -3.77 -17.99
C LEU A 81 -19.38 -3.13 -17.17
N ILE A 82 -19.05 -2.13 -16.35
CA ILE A 82 -20.01 -1.40 -15.52
C ILE A 82 -21.07 -0.71 -16.38
N ASN A 83 -20.64 0.05 -17.39
CA ASN A 83 -21.56 0.81 -18.26
C ASN A 83 -22.50 -0.08 -19.08
N ALA A 84 -22.04 -1.28 -19.46
CA ALA A 84 -22.84 -2.23 -20.22
C ALA A 84 -23.92 -2.94 -19.39
N TYR A 85 -23.65 -3.18 -18.09
CA TYR A 85 -24.44 -4.07 -17.24
C TYR A 85 -25.12 -3.41 -16.04
N LEU A 86 -24.77 -2.18 -15.66
CA LEU A 86 -25.42 -1.49 -14.53
C LEU A 86 -26.33 -0.35 -15.00
N SER A 87 -27.47 -0.23 -14.33
CA SER A 87 -28.33 0.96 -14.34
C SER A 87 -27.96 1.84 -13.15
N ASN A 88 -27.96 3.15 -13.36
CA ASN A 88 -27.44 4.14 -12.40
C ASN A 88 -26.04 3.77 -11.86
N PRO A 89 -25.06 3.49 -12.74
CA PRO A 89 -23.77 2.97 -12.30
C PRO A 89 -23.06 3.98 -11.37
N PRO A 90 -22.40 3.50 -10.30
CA PRO A 90 -21.54 4.33 -9.49
C PRO A 90 -20.32 4.80 -10.29
N ILE A 91 -19.61 5.78 -9.74
CA ILE A 91 -18.28 6.13 -10.23
C ILE A 91 -17.33 5.09 -9.66
N VAL A 92 -16.67 4.34 -10.54
CA VAL A 92 -15.65 3.36 -10.15
C VAL A 92 -14.32 3.80 -10.73
N GLN A 93 -13.25 3.67 -9.96
CA GLN A 93 -11.89 3.93 -10.39
C GLN A 93 -11.03 2.73 -9.99
N TYR A 94 -10.31 2.17 -10.94
CA TYR A 94 -9.29 1.16 -10.67
C TYR A 94 -7.89 1.76 -10.80
N GLU A 95 -7.06 1.56 -9.79
CA GLU A 95 -5.67 2.02 -9.76
C GLU A 95 -4.73 0.82 -9.54
N ASN A 96 -3.66 0.74 -10.32
CA ASN A 96 -2.56 -0.21 -10.13
C ASN A 96 -1.54 0.41 -9.17
N ILE A 97 -1.53 -0.04 -7.92
CA ILE A 97 -0.66 0.52 -6.87
C ILE A 97 0.58 -0.38 -6.70
N PRO A 98 1.79 0.06 -7.06
CA PRO A 98 3.00 -0.72 -6.83
C PRO A 98 3.31 -0.79 -5.33
N PHE A 99 3.82 -1.93 -4.86
CA PHE A 99 4.22 -2.13 -3.47
C PHE A 99 5.70 -2.57 -3.40
N PRO A 100 6.51 -2.04 -2.46
CA PRO A 100 7.96 -2.27 -2.43
C PRO A 100 8.43 -3.72 -2.29
N HIS A 101 7.58 -4.61 -1.75
CA HIS A 101 7.92 -6.04 -1.54
C HIS A 101 7.33 -6.96 -2.61
N LEU A 102 6.71 -6.39 -3.65
CA LEU A 102 6.21 -7.15 -4.79
C LEU A 102 7.27 -7.21 -5.90
N GLN A 103 7.17 -8.23 -6.74
CA GLN A 103 7.95 -8.30 -7.98
C GLN A 103 7.59 -7.10 -8.90
N ASP A 104 8.55 -6.65 -9.71
CA ASP A 104 8.43 -5.45 -10.55
C ASP A 104 7.21 -5.45 -11.49
N ASP A 105 6.72 -6.64 -11.88
CA ASP A 105 5.55 -6.83 -12.76
C ASP A 105 4.22 -6.95 -11.99
N LYS A 106 4.25 -6.89 -10.65
CA LYS A 106 3.09 -7.06 -9.78
C LYS A 106 2.68 -5.78 -9.09
N VAL A 107 1.38 -5.60 -8.97
CA VAL A 107 0.74 -4.44 -8.33
C VAL A 107 -0.40 -4.88 -7.44
N VAL A 108 -0.82 -4.02 -6.52
CA VAL A 108 -2.08 -4.18 -5.80
C VAL A 108 -3.15 -3.40 -6.56
N GLY A 109 -4.24 -4.06 -6.92
CA GLY A 109 -5.37 -3.40 -7.54
C GLY A 109 -6.25 -2.74 -6.50
N LEU A 110 -6.47 -1.43 -6.60
CA LEU A 110 -7.39 -0.69 -5.74
C LEU A 110 -8.61 -0.25 -6.56
N VAL A 111 -9.78 -0.80 -6.24
CA VAL A 111 -11.05 -0.32 -6.78
C VAL A 111 -11.65 0.65 -5.77
N THR A 112 -11.78 1.92 -6.15
CA THR A 112 -12.56 2.92 -5.40
C THR A 112 -13.94 3.03 -6.03
N ILE A 113 -14.99 2.86 -5.23
CA ILE A 113 -16.39 2.90 -5.65
C ILE A 113 -17.07 4.06 -4.94
N ARG A 114 -17.64 4.98 -5.69
CA ARG A 114 -18.38 6.13 -5.16
C ARG A 114 -19.80 6.12 -5.68
N SER A 115 -20.75 6.06 -4.75
CA SER A 115 -22.16 6.19 -5.08
C SER A 115 -22.45 7.56 -5.70
N LYS A 116 -23.43 7.63 -6.60
CA LYS A 116 -23.87 8.90 -7.18
C LYS A 116 -24.81 9.61 -6.21
N SER A 117 -24.61 10.92 -6.07
CA SER A 117 -25.22 11.80 -5.06
C SER A 117 -26.74 12.02 -5.15
N ASN A 118 -27.47 11.15 -5.86
CA ASN A 118 -28.91 11.29 -6.12
C ASN A 118 -29.77 10.25 -5.37
N ASN A 119 -29.21 9.47 -4.43
CA ASN A 119 -29.88 8.31 -3.82
C ASN A 119 -30.46 7.32 -4.84
N GLU A 120 -29.89 7.29 -6.05
CA GLU A 120 -30.28 6.35 -7.09
C GLU A 120 -29.72 4.97 -6.77
N VAL A 121 -30.60 3.98 -6.69
CA VAL A 121 -30.18 2.59 -6.48
C VAL A 121 -29.52 2.06 -7.75
N THR A 122 -28.29 1.58 -7.62
CA THR A 122 -27.60 0.82 -8.66
C THR A 122 -28.22 -0.55 -8.78
N SER A 123 -28.52 -0.99 -10.01
CA SER A 123 -29.09 -2.32 -10.29
C SER A 123 -28.50 -2.93 -11.55
N LEU A 124 -28.68 -4.24 -11.76
CA LEU A 124 -28.32 -4.89 -13.02
C LEU A 124 -29.26 -4.41 -14.14
N ARG A 125 -28.72 -3.88 -15.24
CA ARG A 125 -29.50 -3.49 -16.42
C ARG A 125 -30.02 -4.69 -17.20
N ARG A 126 -29.30 -5.81 -17.19
CA ARG A 126 -29.60 -7.02 -17.98
C ARG A 126 -29.12 -8.28 -17.26
N ASN A 127 -29.64 -9.43 -17.67
CA ASN A 127 -29.26 -10.73 -17.11
C ASN A 127 -27.76 -11.01 -17.32
N ILE A 128 -27.09 -11.53 -16.29
CA ILE A 128 -25.73 -12.03 -16.38
C ILE A 128 -25.53 -13.24 -15.48
N TRP A 129 -25.05 -14.34 -16.05
CA TRP A 129 -24.93 -15.62 -15.37
C TRP A 129 -26.26 -16.03 -14.71
N LYS A 130 -26.33 -16.14 -13.38
CA LYS A 130 -27.54 -16.48 -12.61
C LYS A 130 -28.34 -15.27 -12.10
N TYR A 131 -27.85 -14.05 -12.32
CA TYR A 131 -28.51 -12.83 -11.84
C TYR A 131 -29.39 -12.23 -12.94
N TYR A 132 -30.61 -11.86 -12.57
CA TYR A 132 -31.61 -11.28 -13.47
C TYR A 132 -31.47 -9.76 -13.56
N GLY A 133 -31.89 -9.18 -14.68
CA GLY A 133 -31.97 -7.73 -14.88
C GLY A 133 -33.02 -7.12 -13.94
N GLY A 134 -32.68 -5.99 -13.34
CA GLY A 134 -33.41 -5.34 -12.26
C GLY A 134 -32.95 -5.78 -10.86
N ALA A 135 -32.09 -6.81 -10.73
CA ALA A 135 -31.60 -7.22 -9.43
C ALA A 135 -30.78 -6.10 -8.76
N VAL A 136 -31.12 -5.82 -7.50
CA VAL A 136 -30.41 -4.91 -6.60
C VAL A 136 -29.67 -5.74 -5.57
N PHE A 137 -28.45 -5.35 -5.26
CA PHE A 137 -27.66 -5.95 -4.20
C PHE A 137 -27.32 -4.90 -3.14
N MET A 138 -27.26 -5.34 -1.88
CA MET A 138 -26.82 -4.56 -0.72
C MET A 138 -25.78 -5.37 0.06
N ARG A 139 -24.86 -4.69 0.74
CA ARG A 139 -23.97 -5.29 1.75
C ARG A 139 -24.65 -5.39 3.11
N GLU A 140 -24.52 -6.56 3.73
CA GLU A 140 -24.79 -6.82 5.14
C GLU A 140 -23.56 -7.53 5.72
N GLY A 141 -22.77 -6.82 6.53
CA GLY A 141 -21.42 -7.27 6.89
C GLY A 141 -20.56 -7.49 5.64
N SER A 142 -19.89 -8.63 5.56
CA SER A 142 -19.10 -9.06 4.39
C SER A 142 -19.95 -9.61 3.24
N MET A 143 -21.25 -9.85 3.44
CA MET A 143 -22.09 -10.55 2.47
C MET A 143 -22.85 -9.58 1.56
N SER A 144 -22.89 -9.91 0.26
CA SER A 144 -23.70 -9.19 -0.73
C SER A 144 -25.02 -9.94 -0.96
N MET A 145 -26.13 -9.39 -0.49
CA MET A 145 -27.46 -10.01 -0.54
C MET A 145 -28.36 -9.34 -1.59
N PRO A 146 -29.16 -10.12 -2.35
CA PRO A 146 -30.18 -9.54 -3.24
C PRO A 146 -31.30 -8.91 -2.40
N LYS A 147 -31.77 -7.73 -2.79
CA LYS A 147 -32.89 -7.04 -2.14
C LYS A 147 -34.03 -6.85 -3.12
N VAL A 148 -35.25 -7.19 -2.68
CA VAL A 148 -36.43 -7.31 -3.57
C VAL A 148 -37.46 -6.21 -3.30
N PHE A 149 -37.57 -5.70 -2.06
CA PHE A 149 -38.51 -4.64 -1.65
C PHE A 149 -37.88 -3.73 -0.57
N ASP A 150 -38.45 -2.53 -0.37
CA ASP A 150 -38.11 -1.54 0.66
C ASP A 150 -36.60 -1.28 0.85
N ILE A 151 -35.98 -0.72 -0.18
CA ILE A 151 -34.57 -0.34 -0.16
C ILE A 151 -34.42 0.99 0.58
N GLU A 152 -34.27 0.91 1.91
CA GLU A 152 -33.78 2.04 2.69
C GLU A 152 -32.26 2.16 2.53
N ILE A 153 -31.84 3.28 1.94
CA ILE A 153 -30.44 3.68 1.88
C ILE A 153 -30.11 4.36 3.22
N LYS A 154 -29.23 3.74 4.01
CA LYS A 154 -28.76 4.28 5.29
C LYS A 154 -27.28 4.58 5.22
N ASP A 155 -26.91 5.74 5.74
CA ASP A 155 -25.51 6.09 5.94
C ASP A 155 -25.05 5.57 7.29
N LEU A 156 -24.17 4.58 7.28
CA LEU A 156 -23.65 3.91 8.49
C LEU A 156 -22.13 3.99 8.60
N ASN A 157 -21.43 4.21 7.49
CA ASN A 157 -19.99 4.04 7.41
C ASN A 157 -19.23 5.35 7.20
N SER A 158 -19.91 6.48 6.92
CA SER A 158 -19.23 7.72 6.54
C SER A 158 -18.21 8.20 7.55
N ASP A 159 -18.51 8.16 8.85
CA ASP A 159 -17.56 8.61 9.88
C ASP A 159 -16.30 7.73 9.91
N ILE A 160 -16.47 6.41 9.83
CA ILE A 160 -15.36 5.45 9.85
C ILE A 160 -14.51 5.57 8.58
N VAL A 161 -15.16 5.65 7.41
CA VAL A 161 -14.45 5.79 6.13
C VAL A 161 -13.72 7.13 6.06
N THR A 162 -14.35 8.22 6.51
CA THR A 162 -13.70 9.53 6.57
C THR A 162 -12.48 9.49 7.49
N ALA A 163 -12.57 8.82 8.64
CA ALA A 163 -11.42 8.64 9.52
C ALA A 163 -10.30 7.85 8.81
N ILE A 164 -10.59 6.71 8.18
CA ILE A 164 -9.60 5.90 7.44
C ILE A 164 -8.94 6.72 6.32
N GLU A 165 -9.73 7.44 5.53
CA GLU A 165 -9.23 8.28 4.44
C GLU A 165 -8.38 9.43 4.95
N SER A 166 -8.78 10.07 6.06
CA SER A 166 -8.03 11.15 6.72
C SER A 166 -6.67 10.66 7.20
N HIS A 167 -6.60 9.48 7.82
CA HIS A 167 -5.32 8.85 8.21
C HIS A 167 -4.44 8.52 7.00
N ALA A 168 -5.05 8.26 5.85
CA ALA A 168 -4.32 8.00 4.61
C ALA A 168 -3.98 9.28 3.83
N GLN A 169 -4.40 10.47 4.26
CA GLN A 169 -3.93 11.71 3.66
C GLN A 169 -2.48 11.95 4.08
N ASN A 170 -1.60 12.25 3.11
CA ASN A 170 -0.28 12.78 3.41
C ASN A 170 -0.45 14.16 4.06
N ASN A 171 -0.58 14.18 5.38
CA ASN A 171 -0.59 15.42 6.15
C ASN A 171 0.87 15.85 6.36
N ILE A 172 1.21 17.04 5.88
CA ILE A 172 2.53 17.64 6.09
C ILE A 172 2.83 17.71 7.59
N GLU A 173 1.82 18.01 8.41
CA GLU A 173 1.92 18.01 9.87
C GLU A 173 2.41 16.66 10.41
N HIS A 174 1.74 15.55 10.06
CA HIS A 174 2.18 14.21 10.49
C HIS A 174 3.58 13.85 9.99
N THR A 175 3.95 14.27 8.79
CA THR A 175 5.30 14.04 8.27
C THR A 175 6.33 14.83 9.09
N LEU A 176 6.05 16.09 9.40
CA LEU A 176 6.91 16.93 10.24
C LEU A 176 6.98 16.38 11.67
N ASP A 177 5.84 16.04 12.27
CA ASP A 177 5.77 15.44 13.60
C ASP A 177 6.60 14.15 13.64
N GLY A 178 6.48 13.27 12.63
CA GLY A 178 7.28 12.06 12.51
C GLY A 178 8.79 12.34 12.42
N VAL A 179 9.19 13.36 11.68
CA VAL A 179 10.59 13.82 11.64
C VAL A 179 11.03 14.31 13.03
N PHE A 180 10.29 15.20 13.67
CA PHE A 180 10.65 15.73 14.99
C PHE A 180 10.70 14.63 16.05
N ASP A 181 9.75 13.70 16.04
CA ASP A 181 9.72 12.53 16.90
C ASP A 181 10.98 11.68 16.72
N PHE A 182 11.36 11.37 15.48
CA PHE A 182 12.56 10.61 15.17
C PHE A 182 13.81 11.33 15.70
N MET A 183 13.93 12.62 15.41
CA MET A 183 15.07 13.44 15.83
C MET A 183 15.18 13.51 17.36
N ASN A 184 14.07 13.64 18.08
CA ASN A 184 14.05 13.66 19.54
C ASN A 184 14.39 12.28 20.14
N LYS A 185 13.79 11.19 19.62
CA LYS A 185 14.00 9.81 20.11
C LYS A 185 15.41 9.27 19.85
N ARG A 186 16.15 9.87 18.91
CA ARG A 186 17.48 9.42 18.48
C ARG A 186 18.57 10.47 18.67
N GLN A 187 18.33 11.47 19.52
CA GLN A 187 19.24 12.61 19.73
C GLN A 187 20.69 12.19 20.02
N ASP A 188 20.88 11.11 20.79
CA ASP A 188 22.20 10.57 21.16
C ASP A 188 22.99 9.99 19.96
N PHE A 189 22.33 9.75 18.83
CA PHE A 189 22.88 9.08 17.64
C PHE A 189 22.95 10.00 16.42
N SER A 190 23.04 11.32 16.63
CA SER A 190 23.20 12.34 15.57
C SER A 190 22.21 12.15 14.42
N PRO A 191 20.89 12.25 14.68
CA PRO A 191 19.87 11.96 13.69
C PRO A 191 19.89 12.99 12.57
N GLN A 192 19.57 12.54 11.36
CA GLN A 192 19.56 13.31 10.13
C GLN A 192 18.30 12.97 9.33
N TYR A 193 17.97 13.87 8.40
CA TYR A 193 16.89 13.62 7.44
C TYR A 193 17.28 14.14 6.06
N LYS A 194 16.63 13.59 5.03
CA LYS A 194 16.73 14.07 3.65
C LYS A 194 15.40 13.87 2.93
N VAL A 195 15.01 14.88 2.17
CA VAL A 195 13.86 14.82 1.27
C VAL A 195 14.31 14.38 -0.13
N PHE A 196 13.65 13.38 -0.70
CA PHE A 196 13.85 12.89 -2.05
C PHE A 196 12.61 13.13 -2.91
N ARG A 197 12.82 13.58 -4.16
CA ARG A 197 11.76 13.84 -5.15
C ARG A 197 10.58 14.69 -4.62
N GLU A 198 10.84 15.55 -3.61
CA GLU A 198 9.85 16.39 -2.91
C GLU A 198 8.82 15.68 -2.03
N TYR A 199 8.78 14.34 -2.03
CA TYR A 199 7.76 13.58 -1.31
C TYR A 199 8.32 12.72 -0.18
N PHE A 200 9.50 12.13 -0.35
CA PHE A 200 10.00 11.09 0.55
C PHE A 200 11.00 11.66 1.55
N VAL A 201 10.68 11.56 2.82
CA VAL A 201 11.50 11.97 3.94
C VAL A 201 12.10 10.72 4.57
N VAL A 202 13.38 10.51 4.32
CA VAL A 202 14.16 9.48 4.98
C VAL A 202 14.82 10.12 6.19
N CYS A 203 14.60 9.53 7.36
CA CYS A 203 15.30 9.84 8.59
C CYS A 203 16.27 8.72 8.92
N TRP A 204 17.45 9.07 9.41
CA TRP A 204 18.40 8.07 9.90
C TRP A 204 19.21 8.58 11.08
N ALA A 205 19.62 7.66 11.94
CA ALA A 205 20.49 7.94 13.06
C ALA A 205 21.47 6.77 13.23
N GLY A 206 22.66 7.05 13.74
CA GLY A 206 23.66 6.02 13.98
C GLY A 206 24.89 6.59 14.67
N GLN A 207 25.54 5.75 15.47
CA GLN A 207 26.79 6.12 16.11
C GLN A 207 27.91 6.10 15.06
N ARG A 208 28.32 7.30 14.63
CA ARG A 208 29.37 7.47 13.61
C ARG A 208 30.74 7.09 14.17
N LYS A 209 31.49 6.32 13.37
CA LYS A 209 32.89 5.94 13.57
C LYS A 209 33.65 6.18 12.27
N GLU A 210 34.80 6.83 12.35
CA GLU A 210 35.65 7.05 11.17
C GLU A 210 36.80 6.04 11.19
N ILE A 211 36.95 5.31 10.09
CA ILE A 211 38.07 4.38 9.89
C ILE A 211 38.72 4.76 8.55
N GLY A 212 39.85 5.45 8.62
CA GLY A 212 40.50 6.03 7.44
C GLY A 212 39.65 7.15 6.83
N THR A 213 39.30 7.02 5.54
CA THR A 213 38.49 8.01 4.79
C THR A 213 37.01 7.64 4.73
N VAL A 214 36.60 6.51 5.32
CA VAL A 214 35.22 6.00 5.24
C VAL A 214 34.52 6.19 6.58
N ALA A 215 33.33 6.79 6.54
CA ALA A 215 32.45 6.90 7.69
C ALA A 215 31.60 5.64 7.80
N PHE A 216 31.69 4.98 8.95
CA PHE A 216 30.85 3.86 9.35
C PHE A 216 29.88 4.30 10.44
N TYR A 217 28.77 3.60 10.54
CA TYR A 217 27.77 3.81 11.57
C TYR A 217 27.44 2.48 12.23
N SER A 218 27.36 2.47 13.56
CA SER A 218 26.81 1.35 14.34
C SER A 218 25.51 1.78 15.02
N ARG A 219 24.66 0.84 15.45
CA ARG A 219 23.35 1.16 16.06
C ARG A 219 22.49 2.01 15.14
N VAL A 220 22.45 1.63 13.87
CA VAL A 220 21.79 2.40 12.82
C VAL A 220 20.30 2.16 12.84
N ASP A 221 19.55 3.24 12.74
CA ASP A 221 18.10 3.25 12.56
C ASP A 221 17.78 4.10 11.33
N ILE A 222 17.06 3.56 10.35
CA ILE A 222 16.66 4.26 9.13
C ILE A 222 15.16 4.07 8.94
N GLU A 223 14.42 5.18 8.83
CA GLU A 223 12.98 5.21 8.67
C GLU A 223 12.56 6.03 7.45
N LEU A 224 11.58 5.54 6.70
CA LEU A 224 10.85 6.30 5.69
C LEU A 224 9.58 6.86 6.32
N ILE A 225 9.63 8.13 6.72
CA ILE A 225 8.61 8.75 7.56
C ILE A 225 7.24 8.76 6.88
N ASN A 226 7.18 9.06 5.58
CA ASN A 226 5.91 9.14 4.84
C ASN A 226 5.16 7.81 4.76
N GLU A 227 5.86 6.69 4.86
CA GLU A 227 5.24 5.37 4.83
C GLU A 227 5.14 4.72 6.22
N GLN A 228 5.67 5.38 7.26
CA GLN A 228 5.80 4.86 8.62
C GLN A 228 6.49 3.48 8.66
N VAL A 229 7.49 3.29 7.79
CA VAL A 229 8.24 2.04 7.70
C VAL A 229 9.67 2.26 8.17
N ARG A 230 10.13 1.36 9.02
CA ARG A 230 11.54 1.21 9.36
C ARG A 230 12.23 0.43 8.25
N LEU A 231 13.08 1.13 7.49
CA LEU A 231 13.81 0.56 6.35
C LEU A 231 14.97 -0.32 6.81
N PHE A 232 15.60 0.03 7.95
CA PHE A 232 16.75 -0.69 8.46
C PHE A 232 16.92 -0.50 9.96
N TYR A 233 17.35 -1.56 10.66
CA TYR A 233 17.85 -1.48 12.02
C TYR A 233 18.96 -2.48 12.24
N SER A 234 20.11 -2.00 12.72
CA SER A 234 21.13 -2.89 13.27
C SER A 234 21.71 -2.32 14.55
N ALA A 235 21.82 -3.16 15.58
CA ALA A 235 22.41 -2.80 16.86
C ALA A 235 23.93 -2.99 16.90
N LEU A 236 24.49 -3.85 16.04
CA LEU A 236 25.86 -4.34 16.14
C LEU A 236 26.67 -4.21 14.85
N ASP A 237 26.02 -4.18 13.69
CA ASP A 237 26.74 -4.19 12.41
C ASP A 237 27.24 -2.80 12.04
N GLU A 238 28.42 -2.74 11.44
CA GLU A 238 28.94 -1.53 10.82
C GLU A 238 28.28 -1.31 9.46
N VAL A 239 27.73 -0.12 9.28
CA VAL A 239 26.99 0.26 8.08
C VAL A 239 27.62 1.49 7.44
N SER A 240 27.72 1.49 6.13
CA SER A 240 27.97 2.72 5.37
C SER A 240 26.67 3.20 4.72
N ILE A 241 26.43 4.50 4.79
CA ILE A 241 25.26 5.16 4.20
C ILE A 241 25.76 6.09 3.11
N GLN A 242 25.18 5.98 1.92
CA GLN A 242 25.47 6.81 0.75
C GLN A 242 24.15 7.25 0.14
N PHE A 243 24.05 8.50 -0.32
CA PHE A 243 22.85 8.97 -0.99
C PHE A 243 23.19 10.05 -2.01
N ASP A 244 22.33 10.18 -3.02
CA ASP A 244 22.35 11.26 -4.00
C ASP A 244 20.97 11.96 -4.04
N GLU A 245 20.60 12.59 -5.14
CA GLU A 245 19.29 13.25 -5.27
C GLU A 245 18.11 12.27 -5.41
N GLY A 246 18.37 11.05 -5.88
CA GLY A 246 17.35 10.08 -6.25
C GLY A 246 17.45 8.74 -5.53
N SER A 247 18.52 8.47 -4.79
CA SER A 247 18.73 7.18 -4.14
C SER A 247 19.33 7.27 -2.75
N PHE A 248 18.97 6.31 -1.90
CA PHE A 248 19.54 6.09 -0.58
C PHE A 248 20.06 4.65 -0.50
N LYS A 249 21.35 4.50 -0.24
CA LYS A 249 22.07 3.23 -0.29
C LYS A 249 22.69 2.91 1.07
N ILE A 250 22.51 1.66 1.45
CA ILE A 250 22.97 1.06 2.70
C ILE A 250 23.90 -0.09 2.31
N ILE A 251 25.10 -0.14 2.90
CA ILE A 251 25.99 -1.29 2.81
C ILE A 251 26.30 -1.75 4.23
N GLU A 252 25.95 -2.99 4.53
CA GLU A 252 26.30 -3.65 5.79
C GLU A 252 27.65 -4.33 5.66
N TYR A 253 28.40 -4.34 6.76
CA TYR A 253 29.71 -4.97 6.84
C TYR A 253 29.71 -5.98 7.99
N VAL A 254 30.38 -7.10 7.75
CA VAL A 254 30.71 -8.08 8.80
C VAL A 254 32.17 -7.92 9.20
N ASN A 255 32.44 -7.91 10.50
CA ASN A 255 33.80 -7.97 11.02
C ASN A 255 34.26 -9.42 11.09
N LEU A 256 35.31 -9.76 10.34
CA LEU A 256 36.01 -11.03 10.44
C LEU A 256 37.36 -10.81 11.13
N GLY A 257 37.44 -11.20 12.41
CA GLY A 257 38.67 -11.18 13.19
C GLY A 257 39.62 -12.28 12.72
N LEU A 258 40.55 -11.94 11.83
CA LEU A 258 41.53 -12.88 11.28
C LEU A 258 42.94 -12.42 11.69
N HIS A 259 43.69 -13.31 12.35
CA HIS A 259 45.06 -13.04 12.83
C HIS A 259 45.22 -11.77 13.69
N ASN A 260 44.33 -11.53 14.65
CA ASN A 260 44.31 -10.32 15.49
C ASN A 260 44.17 -8.99 14.71
N GLN A 261 43.64 -9.03 13.49
CA GLN A 261 43.24 -7.84 12.74
C GLN A 261 41.74 -7.92 12.44
N ASP A 262 40.98 -6.95 12.95
CA ASP A 262 39.59 -6.76 12.59
C ASP A 262 39.52 -6.21 11.16
N LYS A 263 38.98 -7.00 10.22
CA LYS A 263 38.73 -6.58 8.85
C LYS A 263 37.23 -6.60 8.56
N TYR A 264 36.75 -5.50 8.00
CA TYR A 264 35.36 -5.30 7.61
C TYR A 264 35.16 -5.73 6.16
N PHE A 265 34.27 -6.69 5.94
CA PHE A 265 33.90 -7.19 4.61
C PHE A 265 32.45 -6.78 4.30
N PRO A 266 32.16 -6.23 3.10
CA PRO A 266 30.79 -5.96 2.69
C PRO A 266 29.96 -7.24 2.71
N LEU A 267 28.83 -7.22 3.41
CA LEU A 267 27.92 -8.34 3.56
C LEU A 267 26.76 -8.21 2.59
N GLU A 268 25.99 -7.14 2.72
CA GLU A 268 24.75 -6.91 1.98
C GLU A 268 24.64 -5.44 1.59
N LYS A 269 24.02 -5.19 0.45
CA LYS A 269 23.76 -3.86 -0.08
C LYS A 269 22.28 -3.73 -0.38
N THR A 270 21.69 -2.70 0.21
CA THR A 270 20.31 -2.28 -0.05
C THR A 270 20.30 -0.90 -0.70
N ILE A 271 19.62 -0.76 -1.84
CA ILE A 271 19.42 0.52 -2.53
C ILE A 271 17.94 0.83 -2.55
N ILE A 272 17.60 2.05 -2.15
CA ILE A 272 16.26 2.61 -2.26
C ILE A 272 16.31 3.67 -3.35
N THR A 273 15.55 3.48 -4.43
CA THR A 273 15.50 4.41 -5.57
C THR A 273 14.15 5.11 -5.57
N PHE A 274 14.16 6.44 -5.47
CA PHE A 274 12.96 7.28 -5.44
C PHE A 274 12.62 7.82 -6.83
N GLU A 275 11.40 7.56 -7.27
CA GLU A 275 10.87 7.97 -8.56
C GLU A 275 10.02 9.26 -8.47
N ASN A 276 9.87 9.96 -9.60
CA ASN A 276 9.12 11.22 -9.67
C ASN A 276 7.60 11.05 -9.55
N ASN A 277 7.09 9.82 -9.61
CA ASN A 277 5.68 9.44 -9.55
C ASN A 277 5.23 9.06 -8.13
N ALA A 278 5.97 9.50 -7.09
CA ALA A 278 5.77 9.11 -5.70
C ALA A 278 5.82 7.58 -5.45
N ASN A 279 6.57 6.87 -6.29
CA ASN A 279 6.98 5.49 -6.04
C ASN A 279 8.45 5.42 -5.62
N TYR A 280 8.83 4.31 -5.02
CA TYR A 280 10.21 3.94 -4.81
C TYR A 280 10.36 2.42 -4.93
N ASN A 281 11.55 1.99 -5.30
CA ASN A 281 11.94 0.59 -5.36
C ASN A 281 13.02 0.31 -4.32
N LEU A 282 13.00 -0.89 -3.74
CA LEU A 282 14.00 -1.35 -2.79
C LEU A 282 14.65 -2.62 -3.34
N GLU A 283 15.95 -2.55 -3.59
CA GLU A 283 16.73 -3.66 -4.11
C GLU A 283 17.79 -4.07 -3.09
N THR A 284 17.81 -5.36 -2.73
CA THR A 284 18.80 -5.94 -1.80
C THR A 284 19.64 -6.98 -2.51
N SER A 285 20.96 -6.93 -2.29
CA SER A 285 21.93 -7.81 -2.94
C SER A 285 23.03 -8.22 -1.95
N LEU A 286 23.33 -9.53 -1.87
CA LEU A 286 24.43 -10.05 -1.08
C LEU A 286 25.76 -9.71 -1.78
N LEU A 287 26.67 -9.05 -1.07
CA LEU A 287 28.01 -8.68 -1.53
C LEU A 287 29.12 -9.57 -0.96
N PHE A 288 28.79 -10.43 0.01
CA PHE A 288 29.79 -11.19 0.75
C PHE A 288 30.55 -12.17 -0.13
N GLU A 289 31.85 -11.93 -0.28
CA GLU A 289 32.80 -12.88 -0.83
C GLU A 289 33.72 -13.39 0.28
N PRO A 290 33.74 -14.70 0.57
CA PRO A 290 34.59 -15.24 1.60
C PRO A 290 36.07 -15.05 1.21
N PRO A 291 36.94 -14.64 2.14
CA PRO A 291 38.37 -14.52 1.85
C PRO A 291 38.95 -15.86 1.40
N GLN A 292 39.63 -15.87 0.25
CA GLN A 292 40.37 -17.04 -0.24
C GLN A 292 41.76 -17.07 0.40
N TYR A 293 42.14 -18.24 0.92
CA TYR A 293 43.43 -18.52 1.56
C TYR A 293 44.25 -19.51 0.74
#